data_AF-A0A2W5TL37-F1
#
_entry.id   AF-A0A2W5TL37-F1
#
_cell.length_a   1.000
_cell.length_b   1.000
_cell.length_c   1.000
_cell.angle_alpha   90.00
_cell.angle_beta   90.00
_cell.angle_gamma   90.00
#
_symmetry.space_group_name_H-M   'P 1'
#
loop_
_entity.id
_entity.type
_entity.pdbx_description
1 polymer ?
#
loop_
_entity_poly.entity_id
_entity_poly.type
_entity_poly.pdbx_seq_one_letter_code
_entity_poly.pdbx_strand_id
1 'polypeptide(L)'
;MSLRTRVVVACFAFTSSVAAAAAPTTIGYAQATGYFKQDTRPTLYQPLGMLDGRDATAWCSPTSDPLNELLTFGFTGPVRVTELRINSGNNFDEKTWSDFARVRKIVIRSGKQSQTVNLDDVRGVQTVALNPPMLGSRFVVEILDHHPAEDPDASVCLTDFVFVSDGKPLNGPWLTTRLKFDKATAIVMGTWYAGYEGTPDRYLSFNFDGTFRYSYEPYDTTRNKEKAITGKYDVSTSRLVFEVDGKKYGVKYSKDPSKKGGQALSFDGELPEDLKGAWRSQP
;
A
#
# COMPACT_ATOMS: atom_id res chain seq x y z
N MET A 1 8.57 -50.04 -62.66
CA MET A 1 9.02 -49.55 -61.33
C MET A 1 8.04 -48.46 -60.88
N SER A 2 7.16 -48.76 -59.92
CA SER A 2 6.12 -47.84 -59.44
C SER A 2 6.50 -47.34 -58.05
N LEU A 3 6.87 -46.06 -57.93
CA LEU A 3 7.15 -45.41 -56.65
C LEU A 3 5.82 -45.04 -55.97
N ARG A 4 5.57 -45.62 -54.79
CA ARG A 4 4.46 -45.22 -53.90
C ARG A 4 4.99 -44.21 -52.88
N THR A 5 4.61 -42.94 -53.05
CA THR A 5 4.87 -41.86 -52.11
C THR A 5 3.97 -42.03 -50.88
N ARG A 6 4.55 -42.25 -49.71
CA ARG A 6 3.83 -42.28 -48.42
C ARG A 6 3.74 -40.85 -47.89
N VAL A 7 2.53 -40.30 -47.82
CA VAL A 7 2.25 -39.03 -47.14
C VAL A 7 2.13 -39.31 -45.64
N VAL A 8 3.04 -38.75 -44.85
CA VAL A 8 2.98 -38.78 -43.38
C VAL A 8 2.20 -37.54 -42.94
N VAL A 9 0.99 -37.74 -42.41
CA VAL A 9 0.18 -36.67 -41.81
C VAL A 9 0.62 -36.51 -40.35
N ALA A 10 1.39 -35.47 -40.07
CA ALA A 10 1.76 -35.11 -38.70
C ALA A 10 0.62 -34.31 -38.05
N CYS A 11 -0.10 -34.92 -37.10
CA CYS A 11 -1.04 -34.21 -36.24
C CYS A 11 -0.24 -33.38 -35.21
N PHE A 12 -0.12 -32.07 -35.45
CA PHE A 12 0.34 -31.13 -34.44
C PHE A 12 -0.78 -30.91 -33.42
N ALA A 13 -0.66 -31.55 -32.25
CA ALA A 13 -1.50 -31.25 -31.10
C ALA A 13 -1.11 -29.87 -30.56
N PHE A 14 -1.91 -28.84 -30.89
CA PHE A 14 -1.82 -27.54 -30.25
C PHE A 14 -2.32 -27.68 -28.80
N THR A 15 -1.40 -27.86 -27.85
CA THR A 15 -1.70 -27.68 -26.44
C THR A 15 -1.89 -26.19 -26.19
N SER A 16 -3.15 -25.73 -26.20
CA SER A 16 -3.50 -24.38 -25.80
C SER A 16 -3.18 -24.21 -24.31
N SER A 17 -2.06 -23.56 -24.02
CA SER A 17 -1.72 -23.14 -22.66
C SER A 17 -2.80 -22.16 -22.19
N VAL A 18 -3.70 -22.63 -21.34
CA VAL A 18 -4.66 -21.76 -20.65
C VAL A 18 -3.85 -20.90 -19.70
N ALA A 19 -3.50 -19.68 -20.14
CA ALA A 19 -2.88 -18.71 -19.26
C ALA A 19 -3.89 -18.37 -18.17
N ALA A 20 -3.64 -18.83 -16.94
CA ALA A 20 -4.43 -18.45 -15.79
C ALA A 20 -4.42 -16.91 -15.72
N ALA A 21 -5.60 -16.29 -15.89
CA ALA A 21 -5.73 -14.85 -15.75
C ALA A 21 -5.29 -14.48 -14.33
N ALA A 22 -4.24 -13.66 -14.23
CA ALA A 22 -3.83 -13.10 -12.96
C ALA A 22 -5.01 -12.32 -12.36
N ALA A 23 -5.26 -12.51 -11.06
CA ALA A 23 -6.30 -11.76 -10.37
C ALA A 23 -6.09 -10.25 -10.58
N PRO A 24 -7.16 -9.46 -10.77
CA PRO A 24 -7.02 -8.03 -10.98
C PRO A 24 -6.31 -7.39 -9.78
N THR A 25 -5.28 -6.60 -10.06
CA THR A 25 -4.56 -5.86 -9.03
C THR A 25 -5.48 -4.81 -8.41
N THR A 26 -5.54 -4.77 -7.08
CA THR A 26 -6.35 -3.83 -6.31
C THR A 26 -5.49 -3.13 -5.27
N ILE A 27 -5.91 -1.95 -4.83
CA ILE A 27 -5.31 -1.34 -3.65
C ILE A 27 -5.55 -2.25 -2.44
N GLY A 28 -4.51 -2.44 -1.64
CA GLY A 28 -4.48 -3.37 -0.53
C GLY A 28 -4.38 -2.70 0.83
N TYR A 29 -3.74 -1.54 0.93
CA TYR A 29 -3.67 -0.78 2.18
C TYR A 29 -3.30 0.69 1.95
N ALA A 30 -3.60 1.50 2.97
CA ALA A 30 -2.94 2.76 3.26
C ALA A 30 -2.39 2.68 4.69
N GLN A 31 -1.16 3.14 4.88
CA GLN A 31 -0.44 3.14 6.14
C GLN A 31 0.14 4.53 6.36
N ALA A 32 0.18 4.98 7.61
CA ALA A 32 0.87 6.20 8.01
C ALA A 32 1.77 5.91 9.21
N THR A 33 2.78 6.75 9.42
CA THR A 33 3.61 6.77 10.64
C THR A 33 2.79 6.98 11.91
N GLY A 34 1.77 7.84 11.84
CA GLY A 34 0.76 8.02 12.88
C GLY A 34 -0.48 8.74 12.33
N TYR A 35 -1.47 8.98 13.19
CA TYR A 35 -2.60 9.85 12.84
C TYR A 35 -3.28 10.46 14.07
N PHE A 36 -3.98 11.58 13.85
CA PHE A 36 -4.70 12.31 14.87
C PHE A 36 -5.75 11.43 15.57
N LYS A 37 -5.79 11.46 16.91
CA LYS A 37 -6.72 10.68 17.74
C LYS A 37 -6.62 9.15 17.54
N GLN A 38 -5.48 8.63 17.10
CA GLN A 38 -5.25 7.19 16.95
C GLN A 38 -5.60 6.38 18.20
N ASP A 39 -5.22 6.85 19.39
CA ASP A 39 -5.45 6.09 20.63
C ASP A 39 -6.86 6.25 21.21
N THR A 40 -7.52 7.39 20.95
CA THR A 40 -8.82 7.73 21.57
C THR A 40 -10.00 7.47 20.64
N ARG A 41 -9.82 7.65 19.32
CA ARG A 41 -10.83 7.45 18.27
C ARG A 41 -10.18 6.88 17.00
N PRO A 42 -9.67 5.63 17.02
CA PRO A 42 -8.88 5.04 15.94
C PRO A 42 -9.59 4.99 14.58
N THR A 43 -10.93 5.03 14.56
CA THR A 43 -11.69 4.96 13.30
C THR A 43 -11.87 6.31 12.62
N LEU A 44 -11.55 7.43 13.28
CA LEU A 44 -11.92 8.77 12.81
C LEU A 44 -10.98 9.30 11.73
N TYR A 45 -9.67 9.21 11.95
CA TYR A 45 -8.64 9.75 11.05
C TYR A 45 -7.66 8.70 10.53
N GLN A 46 -8.10 7.45 10.45
CA GLN A 46 -7.26 6.35 10.00
C GLN A 46 -6.87 6.48 8.51
N PRO A 47 -5.67 5.99 8.11
CA PRO A 47 -5.19 6.10 6.73
C PRO A 47 -6.11 5.50 5.66
N LEU A 48 -6.87 4.45 5.98
CA LEU A 48 -7.82 3.84 5.04
C LEU A 48 -8.93 4.79 4.60
N GLY A 49 -9.22 5.84 5.39
CA GLY A 49 -10.18 6.88 5.02
C GLY A 49 -9.81 7.60 3.72
N MET A 50 -8.53 7.64 3.36
CA MET A 50 -8.05 8.26 2.12
C MET A 50 -8.30 7.41 0.86
N LEU A 51 -8.88 6.21 1.00
CA LEU A 51 -9.05 5.27 -0.12
C LEU A 51 -10.50 5.11 -0.56
N ASP A 52 -11.44 5.62 0.23
CA ASP A 52 -12.85 5.31 0.09
C ASP A 52 -13.64 6.33 -0.74
N GLY A 53 -13.00 7.39 -1.24
CA GLY A 53 -13.66 8.39 -2.09
C GLY A 53 -14.76 9.19 -1.42
N ARG A 54 -14.78 9.29 -0.08
CA ARG A 54 -15.79 10.05 0.65
C ARG A 54 -15.20 11.33 1.24
N ASP A 55 -15.88 12.45 1.04
CA ASP A 55 -15.50 13.73 1.67
C ASP A 55 -15.61 13.72 3.21
N ALA A 56 -16.32 12.74 3.77
CA ALA A 56 -16.59 12.65 5.20
C ALA A 56 -15.51 11.89 6.00
N THR A 57 -14.48 11.39 5.32
CA THR A 57 -13.37 10.64 5.89
C THR A 57 -12.07 11.29 5.47
N ALA A 58 -11.11 11.34 6.39
CA ALA A 58 -9.79 11.89 6.11
C ALA A 58 -8.76 11.14 6.94
N TRP A 59 -7.50 11.18 6.51
CA TRP A 59 -6.37 11.02 7.41
C TRP A 59 -5.93 12.40 7.87
N CYS A 60 -5.46 12.49 9.12
CA CYS A 60 -4.85 13.71 9.64
C CYS A 60 -3.57 13.35 10.40
N SER A 61 -2.51 14.13 10.22
CA SER A 61 -1.23 13.95 10.91
C SER A 61 -1.39 14.00 12.44
N PRO A 62 -0.53 13.33 13.21
CA PRO A 62 -0.60 13.34 14.67
C PRO A 62 -0.34 14.73 15.27
N THR A 63 0.36 15.62 14.55
CA THR A 63 0.74 16.97 14.96
C THR A 63 0.53 17.98 13.83
N SER A 64 0.72 19.27 14.09
CA SER A 64 0.70 20.34 13.08
C SER A 64 1.94 20.38 12.17
N ASP A 65 3.02 19.69 12.51
CA ASP A 65 4.22 19.56 11.69
C ASP A 65 4.26 18.18 10.99
N PRO A 66 3.88 18.08 9.71
CA PRO A 66 3.79 16.81 9.00
C PRO A 66 5.13 16.38 8.37
N LEU A 67 6.23 17.11 8.55
CA LEU A 67 7.47 16.89 7.77
C LEU A 67 8.12 15.52 7.97
N ASN A 68 7.76 14.81 9.03
CA ASN A 68 8.22 13.46 9.33
C ASN A 68 7.15 12.38 9.05
N GLU A 69 6.00 12.76 8.51
CA GLU A 69 4.91 11.83 8.24
C GLU A 69 5.08 11.17 6.88
N LEU A 70 5.13 9.83 6.91
CA LEU A 70 5.19 9.00 5.71
C LEU A 70 3.86 8.30 5.52
N LEU A 71 3.23 8.54 4.37
CA LEU A 71 2.08 7.78 3.92
C LEU A 71 2.57 6.69 2.95
N THR A 72 2.18 5.45 3.18
CA THR A 72 2.49 4.34 2.27
C THR A 72 1.21 3.70 1.79
N PHE A 73 1.07 3.62 0.47
CA PHE A 73 -0.02 2.97 -0.22
C PHE A 73 0.51 1.74 -0.94
N GLY A 74 -0.18 0.62 -0.86
CA GLY A 74 0.23 -0.57 -1.60
C GLY A 74 -0.91 -1.31 -2.25
N PHE A 75 -0.52 -2.06 -3.27
CA PHE A 75 -1.39 -2.82 -4.15
C PHE A 75 -1.05 -4.30 -4.03
N THR A 76 -2.04 -5.17 -4.31
CA THR A 76 -1.86 -6.63 -4.31
C THR A 76 -0.84 -7.12 -5.35
N GLY A 77 -0.48 -6.26 -6.31
CA GLY A 77 0.54 -6.47 -7.32
C GLY A 77 1.00 -5.14 -7.94
N PRO A 78 1.91 -5.16 -8.94
CA PRO A 78 2.33 -3.96 -9.64
C PRO A 78 1.18 -3.30 -10.41
N VAL A 79 1.11 -1.96 -10.35
CA VAL A 79 0.19 -1.13 -11.12
C VAL A 79 0.95 -0.03 -11.86
N ARG A 80 0.33 0.46 -12.95
CA ARG A 80 0.76 1.67 -13.65
C ARG A 80 -0.16 2.82 -13.27
N VAL A 81 0.40 3.86 -12.68
CA VAL A 81 -0.33 5.06 -12.26
C VAL A 81 0.03 6.20 -13.20
N THR A 82 -0.97 6.76 -13.86
CA THR A 82 -0.83 7.87 -14.81
C THR A 82 -1.29 9.19 -14.24
N GLU A 83 -2.11 9.16 -13.18
CA GLU A 83 -2.76 10.33 -12.61
C GLU A 83 -3.03 10.08 -11.13
N LEU A 84 -2.95 11.14 -10.34
CA LEU A 84 -3.41 11.20 -8.96
C LEU A 84 -4.60 12.16 -8.89
N ARG A 85 -5.62 11.81 -8.12
CA ARG A 85 -6.67 12.75 -7.72
C ARG A 85 -6.61 12.90 -6.22
N ILE A 86 -6.32 14.11 -5.77
CA ILE A 86 -5.97 14.38 -4.38
C ILE A 86 -6.96 15.40 -3.84
N ASN A 87 -7.48 15.12 -2.64
CA ASN A 87 -8.37 16.02 -1.94
C ASN A 87 -7.73 16.42 -0.60
N SER A 88 -7.26 17.67 -0.54
CA SER A 88 -6.46 18.20 0.57
C SER A 88 -7.32 18.81 1.67
N GLY A 89 -6.89 18.68 2.93
CA GLY A 89 -7.65 19.10 4.10
C GLY A 89 -8.67 18.06 4.58
N ASN A 90 -9.56 18.49 5.46
CA ASN A 90 -10.69 17.69 5.95
C ASN A 90 -11.99 18.24 5.36
N ASN A 91 -12.51 17.58 4.34
CA ASN A 91 -13.60 18.10 3.51
C ASN A 91 -15.02 17.89 4.06
N PHE A 92 -15.16 17.40 5.28
CA PHE A 92 -16.45 17.05 5.87
C PHE A 92 -17.49 18.17 5.70
N ASP A 93 -17.09 19.41 6.02
CA ASP A 93 -17.82 20.64 5.70
C ASP A 93 -16.84 21.82 5.57
N GLU A 94 -17.36 23.00 5.25
CA GLU A 94 -16.54 24.20 5.04
C GLU A 94 -15.78 24.64 6.29
N LYS A 95 -16.43 24.54 7.46
CA LYS A 95 -15.83 24.92 8.74
C LYS A 95 -14.69 23.96 9.08
N THR A 96 -14.91 22.67 8.93
CA THR A 96 -13.91 21.65 9.19
C THR A 96 -12.73 21.79 8.23
N TRP A 97 -12.98 22.21 6.99
CA TRP A 97 -11.93 22.45 6.01
C TRP A 97 -11.00 23.61 6.42
N SER A 98 -11.54 24.69 7.01
CA SER A 98 -10.72 25.81 7.52
C SER A 98 -10.04 25.51 8.87
N ASP A 99 -10.67 24.68 9.71
CA ASP A 99 -10.16 24.28 11.04
C ASP A 99 -8.87 23.44 10.97
N PHE A 100 -8.62 22.70 9.88
CA PHE A 100 -7.46 21.80 9.74
C PHE A 100 -6.45 22.29 8.72
N ALA A 101 -5.17 21.97 8.86
CA ALA A 101 -4.16 22.33 7.87
C ALA A 101 -4.32 21.48 6.58
N ARG A 102 -3.92 22.02 5.43
CA ARG A 102 -4.07 21.35 4.12
C ARG A 102 -2.70 21.08 3.52
N VAL A 103 -2.49 19.89 2.98
CA VAL A 103 -1.27 19.55 2.25
C VAL A 103 -1.07 20.52 1.07
N ARG A 104 0.11 21.15 0.99
CA ARG A 104 0.52 22.07 -0.09
C ARG A 104 1.49 21.39 -1.05
N LYS A 105 2.41 20.58 -0.54
CA LYS A 105 3.44 19.95 -1.35
C LYS A 105 3.74 18.55 -0.85
N ILE A 106 3.81 17.62 -1.78
CA ILE A 106 4.22 16.23 -1.50
C ILE A 106 5.32 15.79 -2.46
N VAL A 107 6.01 14.74 -2.07
CA VAL A 107 6.79 13.91 -2.99
C VAL A 107 6.24 12.48 -2.93
N ILE A 108 5.90 11.94 -4.11
CA ILE A 108 5.50 10.54 -4.27
C ILE A 108 6.66 9.75 -4.85
N ARG A 109 6.95 8.57 -4.29
CA ARG A 109 8.02 7.67 -4.71
C ARG A 109 7.52 6.24 -4.92
N SER A 110 8.09 5.58 -5.91
CA SER A 110 7.93 4.13 -6.15
C SER A 110 9.23 3.59 -6.73
N GLY A 111 9.91 2.71 -5.98
CA GLY A 111 11.24 2.23 -6.35
C GLY A 111 12.21 3.40 -6.58
N LYS A 112 12.73 3.52 -7.80
CA LYS A 112 13.65 4.60 -8.21
C LYS A 112 12.94 5.84 -8.77
N GLN A 113 11.62 5.80 -8.95
CA GLN A 113 10.84 6.92 -9.46
C GLN A 113 10.43 7.86 -8.33
N SER A 114 10.51 9.17 -8.57
CA SER A 114 10.10 10.21 -7.62
C SER A 114 9.48 11.38 -8.39
N GLN A 115 8.35 11.92 -7.92
CA GLN A 115 7.73 13.13 -8.47
C GLN A 115 7.25 14.03 -7.34
N THR A 116 7.47 15.34 -7.49
CA THR A 116 6.98 16.36 -6.58
C THR A 116 5.67 16.91 -7.10
N VAL A 117 4.67 17.01 -6.23
CA VAL A 117 3.35 17.54 -6.55
C VAL A 117 3.06 18.74 -5.66
N ASN A 118 2.58 19.82 -6.26
CA ASN A 118 2.07 20.98 -5.54
C ASN A 118 0.55 20.99 -5.65
N LEU A 119 -0.11 21.38 -4.57
CA LEU A 119 -1.56 21.46 -4.45
C LEU A 119 -1.95 22.90 -4.11
N ASP A 120 -2.97 23.39 -4.81
CA ASP A 120 -3.58 24.68 -4.55
C ASP A 120 -4.38 24.63 -3.23
N ASP A 121 -4.54 25.78 -2.57
CA ASP A 121 -5.32 25.89 -1.33
C ASP A 121 -6.82 26.00 -1.64
N VAL A 122 -7.36 24.93 -2.22
CA VAL A 122 -8.76 24.86 -2.65
C VAL A 122 -9.40 23.59 -2.13
N ARG A 123 -10.67 23.71 -1.73
CA ARG A 123 -11.49 22.57 -1.33
C ARG A 123 -11.87 21.74 -2.56
N GLY A 124 -11.76 20.43 -2.43
CA GLY A 124 -12.17 19.47 -3.46
C GLY A 124 -11.01 18.85 -4.21
N VAL A 125 -11.37 18.06 -5.23
CA VAL A 125 -10.42 17.19 -5.94
C VAL A 125 -9.52 17.99 -6.89
N GLN A 126 -8.22 17.84 -6.71
CA GLN A 126 -7.19 18.31 -7.62
C GLN A 126 -6.61 17.12 -8.40
N THR A 127 -6.52 17.26 -9.72
CA THR A 127 -6.03 16.19 -10.62
C THR A 127 -4.61 16.51 -11.06
N VAL A 128 -3.72 15.53 -10.90
CA VAL A 128 -2.29 15.68 -11.18
C VAL A 128 -1.85 14.55 -12.11
N ALA A 129 -1.43 14.89 -13.32
CA ALA A 129 -0.86 13.92 -14.26
C ALA A 129 0.56 13.53 -13.84
N LEU A 130 0.86 12.23 -13.86
CA LEU A 130 2.21 11.70 -13.63
C LEU A 130 2.90 11.49 -14.96
N ASN A 131 3.96 12.25 -15.22
CA ASN A 131 4.74 12.15 -16.46
C ASN A 131 6.25 12.08 -16.15
N PRO A 132 6.90 10.91 -16.32
CA PRO A 132 6.34 9.66 -16.83
C PRO A 132 5.35 9.00 -15.84
N PRO A 133 4.47 8.09 -16.31
CA PRO A 133 3.68 7.25 -15.42
C PRO A 133 4.56 6.47 -14.43
N MET A 134 4.07 6.30 -13.21
CA MET A 134 4.78 5.56 -12.18
C MET A 134 4.37 4.08 -12.20
N LEU A 135 5.33 3.18 -12.06
CA LEU A 135 5.13 1.74 -11.98
C LEU A 135 5.53 1.27 -10.58
N GLY A 136 4.70 0.43 -9.97
CA GLY A 136 5.05 -0.17 -8.68
C GLY A 136 3.88 -0.83 -7.98
N SER A 137 4.19 -1.55 -6.91
CA SER A 137 3.18 -2.13 -6.00
C SER A 137 3.12 -1.39 -4.65
N ARG A 138 4.05 -0.47 -4.39
CA ARG A 138 4.14 0.34 -3.19
C ARG A 138 4.51 1.77 -3.56
N PHE A 139 3.74 2.73 -3.07
CA PHE A 139 3.92 4.16 -3.28
C PHE A 139 4.08 4.83 -1.92
N VAL A 140 5.18 5.54 -1.73
CA VAL A 140 5.45 6.32 -0.51
C VAL A 140 5.23 7.79 -0.83
N VAL A 141 4.44 8.46 -0.01
CA VAL A 141 4.12 9.88 -0.11
C VAL A 141 4.65 10.57 1.14
N GLU A 142 5.52 11.56 0.96
CA GLU A 142 6.01 12.43 2.04
C GLU A 142 5.39 13.81 1.87
N ILE A 143 4.94 14.39 2.97
CA ILE A 143 4.46 15.77 3.00
C ILE A 143 5.66 16.68 3.21
N LEU A 144 5.92 17.55 2.24
CA LEU A 144 7.02 18.50 2.27
C LEU A 144 6.58 19.88 2.75
N ASP A 145 5.28 20.16 2.68
CA ASP A 145 4.74 21.48 2.98
C ASP A 145 3.21 21.49 3.13
N HIS A 146 2.68 22.49 3.84
CA HIS A 146 1.24 22.66 4.06
C HIS A 146 0.79 24.14 4.06
N HIS A 147 -0.50 24.34 3.76
CA HIS A 147 -1.21 25.61 3.93
C HIS A 147 -1.74 25.72 5.37
N PRO A 148 -1.63 26.89 6.03
CA PRO A 148 -1.95 27.07 7.45
C PRO A 148 -3.46 27.05 7.72
N ALA A 149 -3.88 26.43 8.81
CA ALA A 149 -5.28 26.46 9.26
C ALA A 149 -5.59 27.73 10.06
N GLU A 150 -6.86 27.92 10.43
CA GLU A 150 -7.24 28.96 11.40
C GLU A 150 -6.52 28.78 12.74
N ASP A 151 -6.40 27.52 13.20
CA ASP A 151 -5.60 27.14 14.36
C ASP A 151 -4.20 26.65 13.90
N PRO A 152 -3.10 27.35 14.23
CA PRO A 152 -1.76 26.94 13.81
C PRO A 152 -1.31 25.60 14.42
N ASP A 153 -1.96 25.12 15.48
CA ASP A 153 -1.68 23.83 16.11
C ASP A 153 -2.52 22.69 15.51
N ALA A 154 -3.37 22.97 14.53
CA ALA A 154 -4.19 21.96 13.88
C ALA A 154 -3.38 20.98 13.02
N SER A 155 -3.79 19.72 13.05
CA SER A 155 -3.23 18.67 12.19
C SER A 155 -3.39 18.99 10.70
N VAL A 156 -2.45 18.49 9.89
CA VAL A 156 -2.56 18.49 8.43
C VAL A 156 -3.38 17.30 7.98
N CYS A 157 -4.41 17.53 7.17
CA CYS A 157 -5.33 16.48 6.73
C CYS A 157 -5.29 16.25 5.22
N LEU A 158 -5.65 15.02 4.84
CA LEU A 158 -5.85 14.56 3.47
C LEU A 158 -7.15 13.74 3.45
N THR A 159 -8.15 14.21 2.70
CA THR A 159 -9.46 13.56 2.62
C THR A 159 -9.38 12.32 1.75
N ASP A 160 -8.81 12.42 0.55
CA ASP A 160 -8.80 11.33 -0.43
C ASP A 160 -7.52 11.36 -1.27
N PHE A 161 -7.05 10.17 -1.63
CA PHE A 161 -5.88 9.97 -2.48
C PHE A 161 -6.16 8.86 -3.49
N VAL A 162 -6.62 9.24 -4.67
CA VAL A 162 -7.03 8.30 -5.72
C VAL A 162 -5.90 8.08 -6.72
N PHE A 163 -5.49 6.83 -6.85
CA PHE A 163 -4.60 6.39 -7.91
C PHE A 163 -5.41 6.11 -9.17
N VAL A 164 -4.96 6.61 -10.31
CA VAL A 164 -5.65 6.45 -11.59
C VAL A 164 -4.71 5.81 -12.62
N SER A 165 -5.22 4.82 -13.34
CA SER A 165 -4.54 4.12 -14.43
C SER A 165 -5.33 4.30 -15.72
N ASP A 166 -4.79 5.05 -16.68
CA ASP A 166 -5.40 5.28 -17.99
C ASP A 166 -6.86 5.77 -17.88
N GLY A 167 -7.06 6.75 -16.99
CA GLY A 167 -8.37 7.36 -16.69
C GLY A 167 -9.27 6.55 -15.77
N LYS A 168 -8.89 5.32 -15.39
CA LYS A 168 -9.67 4.46 -14.48
C LYS A 168 -9.15 4.57 -13.04
N PRO A 169 -10.00 4.93 -12.06
CA PRO A 169 -9.60 4.97 -10.67
C PRO A 169 -9.36 3.55 -10.14
N LEU A 170 -8.32 3.39 -9.32
CA LEU A 170 -7.92 2.12 -8.69
C LEU A 170 -8.42 1.99 -7.25
N ASN A 171 -8.94 3.07 -6.68
CA ASN A 171 -9.62 3.15 -5.39
C ASN A 171 -10.75 4.18 -5.43
N GLY A 172 -11.68 4.13 -4.48
CA GLY A 172 -12.86 5.00 -4.44
C GLY A 172 -14.07 4.40 -3.71
N PRO A 173 -15.29 4.95 -3.92
CA PRO A 173 -16.49 4.63 -3.14
C PRO A 173 -16.91 3.17 -3.06
N TRP A 174 -16.51 2.34 -4.02
CA TRP A 174 -16.79 0.90 -3.97
C TRP A 174 -16.03 0.18 -2.85
N LEU A 175 -15.02 0.81 -2.24
CA LEU A 175 -14.25 0.26 -1.15
C LEU A 175 -14.84 0.54 0.24
N THR A 176 -15.78 1.49 0.38
CA THR A 176 -16.31 1.89 1.71
C THR A 176 -16.82 0.71 2.56
N THR A 177 -17.44 -0.28 1.93
CA THR A 177 -17.97 -1.47 2.64
C THR A 177 -16.88 -2.47 3.05
N ARG A 178 -15.69 -2.37 2.45
CA ARG A 178 -14.52 -3.24 2.68
C ARG A 178 -13.51 -2.63 3.64
N LEU A 179 -13.44 -1.30 3.72
CA LEU A 179 -12.49 -0.55 4.55
C LEU A 179 -12.97 -0.38 6.00
N LYS A 180 -13.53 -1.46 6.58
CA LYS A 180 -13.95 -1.45 7.98
C LYS A 180 -12.73 -1.56 8.88
N PHE A 181 -12.70 -0.74 9.93
CA PHE A 181 -11.67 -0.87 10.96
C PHE A 181 -11.82 -2.21 11.67
N ASP A 182 -10.77 -3.01 11.60
CA ASP A 182 -10.59 -4.20 12.44
C ASP A 182 -9.30 -4.03 13.24
N LYS A 183 -9.40 -4.13 14.57
CA LYS A 183 -8.28 -3.84 15.47
C LYS A 183 -7.13 -4.82 15.28
N ALA A 184 -7.41 -6.10 15.02
CA ALA A 184 -6.37 -7.11 14.84
C ALA A 184 -5.62 -6.89 13.51
N THR A 185 -6.36 -6.65 12.44
CA THR A 185 -5.85 -6.32 11.10
C THR A 185 -5.04 -5.03 11.12
N ALA A 186 -5.55 -3.97 11.76
CA ALA A 186 -4.88 -2.67 11.83
C ALA A 186 -3.48 -2.73 12.47
N ILE A 187 -3.19 -3.74 13.30
CA ILE A 187 -1.88 -3.90 13.94
C ILE A 187 -0.80 -4.34 12.95
N VAL A 188 -1.17 -5.17 11.96
CA VAL A 188 -0.26 -5.82 11.00
C VAL A 188 -0.36 -5.25 9.58
N MET A 189 -1.44 -4.55 9.25
CA MET A 189 -1.68 -3.96 7.93
C MET A 189 -0.55 -2.99 7.54
N GLY A 190 -0.24 -2.97 6.23
CA GLY A 190 0.82 -2.14 5.69
C GLY A 190 2.04 -2.94 5.25
N THR A 191 3.13 -2.24 4.91
CA THR A 191 4.40 -2.87 4.55
C THR A 191 5.29 -3.00 5.77
N TRP A 192 5.93 -4.16 5.86
CA TRP A 192 7.03 -4.42 6.74
C TRP A 192 8.30 -4.71 5.94
N TYR A 193 9.43 -4.26 6.46
CA TYR A 193 10.69 -4.22 5.75
C TYR A 193 11.69 -5.18 6.40
N ALA A 194 12.47 -5.88 5.58
CA ALA A 194 13.60 -6.71 6.02
C ALA A 194 14.80 -6.51 5.07
N GLY A 195 15.99 -6.90 5.54
CA GLY A 195 17.26 -6.57 4.89
C GLY A 195 18.04 -5.50 5.66
N TYR A 196 18.95 -4.80 4.99
CA TYR A 196 19.78 -3.77 5.60
C TYR A 196 18.97 -2.52 5.94
N GLU A 197 19.24 -1.90 7.09
CA GLU A 197 18.59 -0.64 7.51
C GLU A 197 18.83 0.47 6.47
N GLY A 198 17.76 1.21 6.13
CA GLY A 198 17.79 2.24 5.09
C GLY A 198 17.86 1.72 3.66
N THR A 199 18.13 0.43 3.45
CA THR A 199 18.16 -0.23 2.14
C THR A 199 17.53 -1.63 2.19
N PRO A 200 16.22 -1.72 2.53
CA PRO A 200 15.52 -3.00 2.55
C PRO A 200 15.47 -3.62 1.16
N ASP A 201 15.58 -4.94 1.12
CA ASP A 201 15.47 -5.76 -0.10
C ASP A 201 14.30 -6.73 -0.04
N ARG A 202 13.65 -6.85 1.12
CA ARG A 202 12.50 -7.72 1.34
C ARG A 202 11.35 -6.94 1.95
N TYR A 203 10.16 -7.20 1.45
CA TYR A 203 8.96 -6.49 1.84
C TYR A 203 7.83 -7.49 2.07
N LEU A 204 7.12 -7.34 3.18
CA LEU A 204 5.94 -8.12 3.52
C LEU A 204 4.77 -7.16 3.72
N SER A 205 3.80 -7.20 2.81
CA SER A 205 2.63 -6.34 2.86
C SER A 205 1.38 -7.12 3.23
N PHE A 206 0.61 -6.61 4.20
CA PHE A 206 -0.68 -7.14 4.61
C PHE A 206 -1.80 -6.20 4.15
N ASN A 207 -2.74 -6.73 3.40
CA ASN A 207 -3.83 -5.98 2.78
C ASN A 207 -5.13 -6.12 3.59
N PHE A 208 -5.98 -5.09 3.58
CA PHE A 208 -7.25 -5.06 4.32
C PHE A 208 -8.22 -6.19 3.92
N ASP A 209 -8.04 -6.80 2.75
CA ASP A 209 -8.88 -7.89 2.23
C ASP A 209 -8.44 -9.29 2.71
N GLY A 210 -7.46 -9.36 3.63
CA GLY A 210 -6.93 -10.62 4.14
C GLY A 210 -5.95 -11.29 3.19
N THR A 211 -5.43 -10.58 2.19
CA THR A 211 -4.32 -11.06 1.34
C THR A 211 -2.99 -10.49 1.80
N PHE A 212 -1.90 -11.21 1.56
CA PHE A 212 -0.56 -10.69 1.78
C PHE A 212 0.30 -10.83 0.53
N ARG A 213 1.34 -10.00 0.45
CA ARG A 213 2.37 -10.07 -0.59
C ARG A 213 3.74 -9.95 0.06
N TYR A 214 4.56 -10.98 -0.14
CA TYR A 214 6.00 -10.90 0.03
C TYR A 214 6.64 -10.53 -1.32
N SER A 215 7.62 -9.62 -1.30
CA SER A 215 8.53 -9.39 -2.42
C SER A 215 9.99 -9.37 -1.96
N TYR A 216 10.84 -10.00 -2.77
CA TYR A 216 12.29 -9.86 -2.73
C TYR A 216 12.73 -9.05 -3.96
N GLU A 217 13.31 -7.90 -3.71
CA GLU A 217 13.73 -6.90 -4.71
C GLU A 217 15.22 -6.62 -4.50
N PRO A 218 16.11 -7.53 -4.95
CA PRO A 218 17.54 -7.38 -4.75
C PRO A 218 18.09 -6.17 -5.50
N TYR A 219 19.04 -5.46 -4.88
CA TYR A 219 19.77 -4.39 -5.55
C TYR A 219 20.60 -4.92 -6.75
N ASP A 220 21.26 -6.07 -6.56
CA ASP A 220 22.02 -6.76 -7.62
C ASP A 220 21.14 -7.83 -8.28
N THR A 221 20.46 -7.45 -9.37
CA THR A 221 19.61 -8.34 -10.18
C THR A 221 20.41 -9.26 -11.10
N THR A 222 21.73 -9.13 -11.16
CA THR A 222 22.59 -10.03 -11.97
C THR A 222 22.85 -11.34 -11.26
N ARG A 223 22.97 -11.30 -9.93
CA ARG A 223 23.22 -12.48 -9.08
C ARG A 223 21.97 -13.04 -8.43
N ASN A 224 20.98 -12.18 -8.19
CA ASN A 224 19.77 -12.53 -7.49
C ASN A 224 18.56 -12.26 -8.37
N LYS A 225 17.54 -13.11 -8.26
CA LYS A 225 16.29 -12.95 -9.00
C LYS A 225 15.23 -12.38 -8.08
N GLU A 226 14.46 -11.43 -8.61
CA GLU A 226 13.23 -10.98 -7.96
C GLU A 226 12.31 -12.16 -7.71
N LYS A 227 11.62 -12.13 -6.57
CA LYS A 227 10.67 -13.16 -6.18
C LYS A 227 9.47 -12.52 -5.51
N ALA A 228 8.29 -13.06 -5.77
CA ALA A 228 7.08 -12.67 -5.08
C ALA A 228 6.33 -13.90 -4.60
N ILE A 229 5.76 -13.81 -3.40
CA ILE A 229 4.84 -14.81 -2.84
C ILE A 229 3.58 -14.08 -2.44
N THR A 230 2.43 -14.59 -2.86
CA THR A 230 1.12 -14.07 -2.49
C THR A 230 0.33 -15.15 -1.79
N GLY A 231 -0.53 -14.75 -0.86
CA GLY A 231 -1.40 -15.70 -0.18
C GLY A 231 -2.48 -14.98 0.62
N LYS A 232 -3.11 -15.73 1.52
CA LYS A 232 -4.07 -15.17 2.46
C LYS A 232 -3.47 -15.12 3.85
N TYR A 233 -4.00 -14.23 4.67
CA TYR A 233 -3.72 -14.23 6.09
C TYR A 233 -5.01 -14.05 6.90
N ASP A 234 -4.98 -14.56 8.12
CA ASP A 234 -5.96 -14.30 9.16
C ASP A 234 -5.19 -13.90 10.42
N VAL A 235 -5.69 -12.90 11.15
CA VAL A 235 -5.03 -12.35 12.31
C VAL A 235 -5.99 -12.26 13.49
N SER A 236 -5.51 -12.76 14.63
CA SER A 236 -6.11 -12.51 15.94
C SER A 236 -5.12 -11.72 16.81
N THR A 237 -5.48 -11.40 18.04
CA THR A 237 -4.69 -10.54 18.93
C THR A 237 -3.24 -11.02 19.16
N SER A 238 -2.96 -12.32 19.04
CA SER A 238 -1.62 -12.88 19.33
C SER A 238 -1.15 -13.89 18.29
N ARG A 239 -1.92 -14.14 17.24
CA ARG A 239 -1.64 -15.17 16.24
C ARG A 239 -1.92 -14.66 14.84
N LEU A 240 -1.03 -15.00 13.93
CA LEU A 240 -1.16 -14.78 12.50
C LEU A 240 -1.16 -16.14 11.81
N VAL A 241 -2.08 -16.36 10.88
CA VAL A 241 -2.14 -17.57 10.06
C VAL A 241 -1.91 -17.18 8.62
N PHE A 242 -0.83 -17.66 8.01
CA PHE A 242 -0.60 -17.53 6.58
C PHE A 242 -1.17 -18.74 5.83
N GLU A 243 -1.75 -18.52 4.67
CA GLU A 243 -2.12 -19.56 3.71
C GLU A 243 -1.33 -19.33 2.41
N VAL A 244 -0.43 -20.25 2.08
CA VAL A 244 0.45 -20.20 0.90
C VAL A 244 0.28 -21.51 0.15
N ASP A 245 -0.11 -21.45 -1.12
CA ASP A 245 -0.35 -22.62 -1.96
C ASP A 245 -1.27 -23.67 -1.30
N GLY A 246 -2.29 -23.20 -0.56
CA GLY A 246 -3.25 -24.04 0.17
C GLY A 246 -2.73 -24.62 1.50
N LYS A 247 -1.46 -24.43 1.85
CA LYS A 247 -0.91 -24.83 3.15
C LYS A 247 -1.02 -23.68 4.16
N LYS A 248 -1.50 -24.00 5.37
CA LYS A 248 -1.66 -23.05 6.47
C LYS A 248 -0.49 -23.10 7.44
N TYR A 249 -0.03 -21.92 7.87
CA TYR A 249 1.09 -21.72 8.79
C TYR A 249 0.66 -20.77 9.90
N GLY A 250 0.45 -21.29 11.11
CA GLY A 250 0.08 -20.47 12.26
C GLY A 250 1.32 -20.08 13.06
N VAL A 251 1.56 -18.77 13.19
CA VAL A 251 2.66 -18.21 13.97
C VAL A 251 2.16 -17.31 15.08
N LYS A 252 2.89 -17.27 16.19
CA LYS A 252 2.76 -16.15 17.12
C LYS A 252 3.47 -14.96 16.54
N TYR A 253 2.95 -13.76 16.79
CA TYR A 253 3.64 -12.54 16.46
C TYR A 253 3.74 -11.62 17.66
N SER A 254 4.81 -10.86 17.75
CA SER A 254 4.96 -9.81 18.74
C SER A 254 5.34 -8.50 18.05
N LYS A 255 4.98 -7.41 18.74
CA LYS A 255 5.27 -6.06 18.32
C LYS A 255 6.16 -5.44 19.38
N ASP A 256 7.39 -5.12 19.01
CA ASP A 256 8.34 -4.51 19.92
C ASP A 256 8.41 -3.00 19.64
N PRO A 257 7.77 -2.15 20.46
CA PRO A 257 7.84 -0.70 20.31
C PRO A 257 9.16 -0.12 20.84
N SER A 258 9.99 -0.91 21.54
CA SER A 258 11.23 -0.43 22.17
C SER A 258 12.45 -0.43 21.24
N LYS A 259 12.32 -0.98 20.02
CA LYS A 259 13.42 -1.00 19.05
C LYS A 259 13.56 0.35 18.33
N LYS A 260 14.81 0.78 18.15
CA LYS A 260 15.14 1.94 17.31
C LYS A 260 14.65 1.67 15.87
N GLY A 261 14.02 2.66 15.23
CA GLY A 261 13.47 2.55 13.87
C GLY A 261 12.00 2.10 13.78
N GLY A 262 11.25 2.14 14.89
CA GLY A 262 9.82 1.87 14.91
C GLY A 262 9.47 0.48 15.43
N GLN A 263 8.29 0.00 15.04
CA GLN A 263 7.76 -1.28 15.52
C GLN A 263 8.42 -2.42 14.77
N ALA A 264 8.77 -3.50 15.48
CA ALA A 264 9.24 -4.74 14.86
C ALA A 264 8.19 -5.85 14.96
N LEU A 265 7.97 -6.57 13.87
CA LEU A 265 7.17 -7.77 13.76
C LEU A 265 8.11 -8.98 13.64
N SER A 266 7.96 -9.94 14.54
CA SER A 266 8.64 -11.24 14.46
C SER A 266 7.63 -12.36 14.48
N PHE A 267 8.02 -13.49 13.90
CA PHE A 267 7.17 -14.69 13.84
C PHE A 267 7.84 -15.84 14.57
N ASP A 268 7.06 -16.53 15.40
CA ASP A 268 7.46 -17.77 16.08
C ASP A 268 6.56 -18.93 15.59
N GLY A 269 7.17 -19.90 14.91
CA GLY A 269 6.51 -21.07 14.32
C GLY A 269 7.10 -21.49 12.96
N GLU A 270 6.50 -22.50 12.34
CA GLU A 270 6.87 -22.95 10.99
C GLU A 270 6.36 -21.95 9.95
N LEU A 271 7.25 -21.45 9.10
CA LEU A 271 6.95 -20.62 7.94
C LEU A 271 7.81 -21.02 6.73
N PRO A 272 7.37 -20.72 5.50
CA PRO A 272 8.26 -20.65 4.35
C PRO A 272 9.49 -19.80 4.66
N GLU A 273 10.66 -20.20 4.18
CA GLU A 273 11.94 -19.56 4.52
C GLU A 273 11.94 -18.05 4.22
N ASP A 274 11.31 -17.65 3.11
CA ASP A 274 11.21 -16.25 2.68
C ASP A 274 10.43 -15.35 3.66
N LEU A 275 9.51 -15.94 4.45
CA LEU A 275 8.66 -15.21 5.41
C LEU A 275 9.27 -15.16 6.82
N LYS A 276 10.34 -15.91 7.08
CA LYS A 276 11.02 -15.93 8.37
C LYS A 276 11.82 -14.64 8.60
N GLY A 277 12.06 -14.36 9.88
CA GLY A 277 12.91 -13.26 10.31
C GLY A 277 12.14 -12.14 11.00
N ALA A 278 12.88 -11.09 11.35
CA ALA A 278 12.32 -9.87 11.91
C ALA A 278 12.03 -8.87 10.78
N TRP A 279 10.88 -8.21 10.91
CA TRP A 279 10.38 -7.23 9.97
C TRP A 279 10.18 -5.90 10.71
N ARG A 280 10.62 -4.78 10.15
CA ARG A 280 10.49 -3.44 10.75
C ARG A 280 9.37 -2.65 10.06
N SER A 281 8.73 -1.73 10.78
CA SER A 281 7.63 -0.90 10.25
C SER A 281 8.11 0.26 9.37
N GLN A 282 9.41 0.53 9.35
CA GLN A 282 10.06 1.57 8.55
C GLN A 282 11.24 0.97 7.77
N PRO A 283 11.59 1.53 6.60
CA PRO A 283 12.67 1.03 5.74
C PRO A 283 14.06 1.12 6.39
#